data_AF-A0AAT9EHE4-F1
#
_entry.id   AF-A0AAT9EHE4-F1
#
_cell.length_a   1.000
_cell.length_b   1.000
_cell.length_c   1.000
_cell.angle_alpha   90.00
_cell.angle_beta   90.00
_cell.angle_gamma   90.00
#
_symmetry.space_group_name_H-M   'P 1'
#
loop_
_entity.id
_entity.type
_entity.pdbx_description
1 polymer ?
#
loop_
_entity_poly.entity_id
_entity_poly.type
_entity_poly.pdbx_seq_one_letter_code
_entity_poly.pdbx_strand_id
1 'polypeptide(L)'
;MAYGLWMNGKTLASVNSISLLANDKQPWFDGNGQKVYVLPDYKAGNPVFLVGQTGWIFGSQTNPPSYGGVTGWRTQGNQIIVDATFKNGASLFIEYSIYQVQQPDSASGTYGIMIQNSVDWMSINSSSRLGFVAWKGEVTINGKWTLPVVQNDNTKVVFVRCDDPGVSIYHAVQYNELTVSRDNRLGEPILTTANVKVVIMNSGYYPPTPIGYGMVIKNAAGNNTFTSDTEPLVWDGRSVNVGRNPEDLVDTGITRPMIPLAVNAFMRGNSEMNGGVYNYYSCGYRFNGSSVQFWRAESGTKIQTKWNTSNRWYSSQMPLMVINADHYF
;
A
#
# COMPACT_ATOMS: atom_id res chain seq x y z
N MET A 1 9.87 -32.62 15.75
CA MET A 1 8.86 -31.72 15.15
C MET A 1 9.18 -30.32 15.65
N ALA A 2 9.63 -29.43 14.76
CA ALA A 2 9.86 -28.03 15.11
C ALA A 2 8.53 -27.29 15.04
N TYR A 3 8.17 -26.59 16.11
CA TYR A 3 6.95 -25.78 16.17
C TYR A 3 7.30 -24.38 15.65
N GLY A 4 6.56 -23.89 14.65
CA GLY A 4 6.69 -22.52 14.15
C GLY A 4 6.28 -21.48 15.21
N LEU A 5 6.35 -20.18 14.88
CA LEU A 5 5.78 -19.15 15.76
C LEU A 5 4.25 -19.23 15.75
N TRP A 6 3.66 -19.31 16.94
CA TRP A 6 2.22 -19.23 17.16
C TRP A 6 1.90 -17.82 17.66
N MET A 7 1.06 -17.10 16.94
CA MET A 7 0.43 -15.88 17.45
C MET A 7 -1.08 -16.10 17.47
N ASN A 8 -1.72 -15.85 18.61
CA ASN A 8 -3.17 -16.00 18.80
C ASN A 8 -3.75 -17.37 18.41
N GLY A 9 -3.01 -18.46 18.66
CA GLY A 9 -3.49 -19.83 18.41
C GLY A 9 -3.51 -20.26 16.95
N LYS A 10 -2.88 -19.52 16.03
CA LYS A 10 -2.80 -19.86 14.59
C LYS A 10 -1.35 -20.08 14.16
N THR A 11 -1.13 -21.08 13.31
CA THR A 11 0.13 -21.25 12.58
C THR A 11 0.31 -20.09 11.61
N LEU A 12 1.40 -19.32 11.75
CA LEU A 12 1.68 -18.19 10.87
C LEU A 12 2.24 -18.68 9.53
N ALA A 13 1.69 -18.15 8.43
CA ALA A 13 2.12 -18.49 7.07
C ALA A 13 3.57 -18.06 6.82
N SER A 14 3.90 -16.80 7.13
CA SER A 14 5.28 -16.38 7.35
C SER A 14 5.37 -15.04 8.10
N VAL A 15 6.41 -14.89 8.92
CA VAL A 15 6.70 -13.71 9.73
C VAL A 15 7.78 -12.88 9.03
N ASN A 16 7.43 -11.66 8.66
CA ASN A 16 8.21 -10.78 7.82
C ASN A 16 8.51 -9.45 8.51
N SER A 17 9.42 -8.69 7.91
CA SER A 17 9.65 -7.28 8.22
C SER A 17 9.46 -6.45 6.96
N ILE A 18 8.54 -5.48 7.00
CA ILE A 18 8.40 -4.48 5.94
C ILE A 18 9.28 -3.27 6.27
N SER A 19 9.97 -2.75 5.27
CA SER A 19 10.81 -1.56 5.46
C SER A 19 10.66 -0.59 4.32
N LEU A 20 10.49 0.69 4.64
CA LEU A 20 10.61 1.77 3.68
C LEU A 20 12.07 1.87 3.22
N LEU A 21 12.28 1.79 1.90
CA LEU A 21 13.58 2.04 1.27
C LEU A 21 13.74 3.49 0.82
N ALA A 22 12.66 4.09 0.29
CA ALA A 22 12.68 5.46 -0.20
C ALA A 22 11.27 6.04 -0.22
N ASN A 23 11.17 7.32 0.13
CA ASN A 23 10.03 8.17 -0.20
C ASN A 23 10.49 9.16 -1.26
N ASP A 24 9.90 9.07 -2.45
CA ASP A 24 10.24 10.00 -3.53
C ASP A 24 9.14 11.03 -3.69
N LYS A 25 9.45 12.23 -3.20
CA LYS A 25 8.64 13.42 -3.39
C LYS A 25 9.22 14.12 -4.60
N GLN A 26 8.53 14.05 -5.74
CA GLN A 26 8.95 14.65 -7.02
C GLN A 26 10.13 13.93 -7.71
N PRO A 27 9.96 12.64 -8.07
CA PRO A 27 10.95 11.87 -8.80
C PRO A 27 11.27 12.49 -10.16
N TRP A 28 12.56 12.65 -10.41
CA TRP A 28 13.09 12.94 -11.73
C TRP A 28 13.26 11.65 -12.55
N PHE A 29 12.44 11.50 -13.59
CA PHE A 29 12.57 10.43 -14.57
C PHE A 29 13.46 10.88 -15.73
N ASP A 30 14.21 9.94 -16.31
CA ASP A 30 15.03 10.18 -17.49
C ASP A 30 14.17 10.36 -18.76
N GLY A 31 14.83 10.60 -19.91
CA GLY A 31 14.15 10.76 -21.20
C GLY A 31 13.37 9.52 -21.68
N ASN A 32 13.57 8.36 -21.05
CA ASN A 32 12.84 7.12 -21.30
C ASN A 32 11.69 6.90 -20.31
N GLY A 33 11.44 7.85 -19.40
CA GLY A 33 10.43 7.71 -18.34
C GLY A 33 10.85 6.77 -17.22
N GLN A 34 12.16 6.57 -17.00
CA GLN A 34 12.69 5.66 -15.99
C GLN A 34 13.42 6.40 -14.87
N LYS A 35 13.31 5.90 -13.65
CA LYS A 35 14.14 6.31 -12.52
C LYS A 35 14.81 5.09 -11.91
N VAL A 36 16.14 5.14 -11.81
CA VAL A 36 16.96 4.07 -11.24
C VAL A 36 17.34 4.41 -9.82
N TYR A 37 17.12 3.48 -8.90
CA TYR A 37 17.47 3.59 -7.50
C TYR A 37 18.56 2.58 -7.13
N VAL A 38 19.60 3.06 -6.45
CA VAL A 38 20.59 2.24 -5.75
C VAL A 38 20.45 2.57 -4.26
N LEU A 39 19.70 1.75 -3.53
CA LEU A 39 19.34 2.02 -2.13
C LEU A 39 20.22 1.15 -1.21
N PRO A 40 20.96 1.75 -0.25
CA PRO A 40 21.91 1.00 0.58
C PRO A 40 21.30 -0.19 1.33
N ASP A 41 20.04 -0.06 1.74
CA ASP A 41 19.33 -1.07 2.54
C ASP A 41 18.53 -2.08 1.70
N TYR A 42 18.52 -1.95 0.37
CA TYR A 42 17.85 -2.90 -0.50
C TYR A 42 18.63 -4.22 -0.55
N LYS A 43 17.98 -5.33 -0.15
CA LYS A 43 18.52 -6.69 -0.27
C LYS A 43 17.96 -7.32 -1.55
N ALA A 44 18.83 -7.61 -2.51
CA ALA A 44 18.44 -8.29 -3.75
C ALA A 44 17.72 -9.62 -3.45
N GLY A 45 16.63 -9.88 -4.17
CA GLY A 45 15.78 -11.06 -3.97
C GLY A 45 14.62 -10.84 -2.98
N ASN A 46 14.66 -9.80 -2.15
CA ASN A 46 13.48 -9.42 -1.36
C ASN A 46 12.39 -8.84 -2.29
N PRO A 47 11.11 -9.19 -2.06
CA PRO A 47 9.99 -8.54 -2.73
C PRO A 47 9.97 -7.03 -2.47
N VAL A 48 9.69 -6.27 -3.51
CA VAL A 48 9.54 -4.82 -3.48
C VAL A 48 8.09 -4.47 -3.78
N PHE A 49 7.58 -3.41 -3.16
CA PHE A 49 6.26 -2.86 -3.42
C PHE A 49 6.32 -1.35 -3.51
N LEU A 50 5.55 -0.79 -4.42
CA LEU A 50 5.38 0.65 -4.53
C LEU A 50 3.97 1.03 -4.11
N VAL A 51 3.87 2.03 -3.25
CA VAL A 51 2.58 2.61 -2.85
C VAL A 51 2.55 4.05 -3.35
N GLY A 52 1.73 4.29 -4.38
CA GLY A 52 1.49 5.64 -4.90
C GLY A 52 0.83 6.50 -3.84
N GLN A 53 1.40 7.68 -3.58
CA GLN A 53 0.86 8.66 -2.65
C GLN A 53 0.09 9.76 -3.38
N THR A 54 0.49 10.07 -4.62
CA THR A 54 -0.22 10.97 -5.52
C THR A 54 -0.17 10.42 -6.95
N GLY A 55 -1.12 10.85 -7.76
CA GLY A 55 -1.12 10.69 -9.22
C GLY A 55 -1.74 11.93 -9.84
N TRP A 56 -1.58 12.16 -11.15
CA TRP A 56 -2.12 13.36 -11.79
C TRP A 56 -2.77 13.10 -13.14
N ILE A 57 -3.93 13.73 -13.30
CA ILE A 57 -4.57 14.01 -14.58
C ILE A 57 -4.72 15.55 -14.64
N PHE A 58 -4.39 16.15 -15.78
CA PHE A 58 -4.65 17.57 -16.02
C PHE A 58 -5.93 17.72 -16.83
N GLY A 59 -6.77 18.64 -16.37
CA GLY A 59 -7.96 19.04 -17.09
C GLY A 59 -7.54 19.79 -18.34
N SER A 60 -8.08 19.39 -19.48
CA SER A 60 -7.82 20.08 -20.74
C SER A 60 -9.12 20.43 -21.45
N GLN A 61 -9.14 21.62 -22.07
CA GLN A 61 -10.14 22.00 -23.07
C GLN A 61 -9.91 21.26 -24.40
N THR A 62 -8.77 20.58 -24.57
CA THR A 62 -8.40 19.74 -25.71
C THR A 62 -8.50 18.25 -25.34
N ASN A 63 -8.81 17.42 -26.33
CA ASN A 63 -8.91 15.97 -26.21
C ASN A 63 -7.66 15.32 -26.83
N PRO A 64 -6.94 14.39 -26.15
CA PRO A 64 -7.18 13.81 -24.82
C PRO A 64 -6.54 14.59 -23.66
N PRO A 65 -6.96 14.34 -22.39
CA PRO A 65 -6.35 14.97 -21.22
C PRO A 65 -4.86 14.63 -21.11
N SER A 66 -4.07 15.54 -20.55
CA SER A 66 -2.69 15.22 -20.17
C SER A 66 -2.70 14.42 -18.87
N TYR A 67 -1.88 13.38 -18.76
CA TYR A 67 -1.84 12.54 -17.56
C TYR A 67 -0.45 11.98 -17.35
N GLY A 68 -0.15 11.62 -16.10
CA GLY A 68 1.06 10.90 -15.78
C GLY A 68 1.00 10.15 -14.45
N GLY A 69 1.80 9.09 -14.36
CA GLY A 69 1.84 8.20 -13.20
C GLY A 69 2.91 7.14 -13.33
N VAL A 70 3.25 6.50 -12.20
CA VAL A 70 4.05 5.27 -12.19
C VAL A 70 3.23 4.18 -12.87
N THR A 71 3.83 3.50 -13.83
CA THR A 71 3.19 2.43 -14.61
C THR A 71 3.72 1.05 -14.26
N GLY A 72 4.90 0.98 -13.65
CA GLY A 72 5.52 -0.28 -13.23
C GLY A 72 6.84 -0.08 -12.53
N TRP A 73 7.43 -1.18 -12.10
CA TRP A 73 8.78 -1.22 -11.57
C TRP A 73 9.36 -2.62 -11.80
N ARG A 74 10.68 -2.72 -11.74
CA ARG A 74 11.43 -3.99 -11.82
C ARG A 74 12.72 -3.90 -11.00
N THR A 75 13.27 -5.03 -10.63
CA THR A 75 14.58 -5.13 -9.96
C THR A 75 15.63 -5.67 -10.92
N GLN A 76 16.83 -5.09 -10.90
CA GLN A 76 17.99 -5.53 -11.68
C GLN A 76 19.23 -5.53 -10.79
N GLY A 77 19.63 -6.71 -10.29
CA GLY A 77 20.71 -6.81 -9.30
C GLY A 77 20.37 -6.03 -8.03
N ASN A 78 21.19 -5.04 -7.69
CA ASN A 78 20.98 -4.14 -6.55
C ASN A 78 20.16 -2.88 -6.90
N GLN A 79 19.58 -2.81 -8.09
CA GLN A 79 18.80 -1.66 -8.56
C GLN A 79 17.31 -1.94 -8.50
N ILE A 80 16.55 -0.90 -8.18
CA ILE A 80 15.11 -0.82 -8.42
C ILE A 80 14.91 0.21 -9.52
N ILE A 81 14.24 -0.18 -10.60
CA ILE A 81 13.93 0.70 -11.72
C ILE A 81 12.44 0.93 -11.72
N VAL A 82 12.03 2.19 -11.65
CA VAL A 82 10.62 2.61 -11.68
C VAL A 82 10.33 3.22 -13.04
N ASP A 83 9.25 2.75 -13.67
CA ASP A 83 8.78 3.20 -14.97
C ASP A 83 7.56 4.11 -14.77
N ALA A 84 7.53 5.22 -15.50
CA ALA A 84 6.42 6.16 -15.52
C ALA A 84 6.03 6.52 -16.96
N THR A 85 4.82 7.03 -17.12
CA THR A 85 4.34 7.57 -18.39
C THR A 85 3.91 9.02 -18.21
N PHE A 86 4.25 9.85 -19.19
CA PHE A 86 3.85 11.25 -19.28
C PHE A 86 3.26 11.49 -20.67
N LYS A 87 1.96 11.80 -20.76
CA LYS A 87 1.30 12.12 -22.03
C LYS A 87 0.98 13.62 -22.09
N ASN A 88 1.12 14.18 -23.30
CA ASN A 88 0.78 15.57 -23.62
C ASN A 88 1.49 16.61 -22.72
N GLY A 89 2.79 16.42 -22.47
CA GLY A 89 3.64 17.41 -21.79
C GLY A 89 3.33 17.65 -20.31
N ALA A 90 2.64 16.72 -19.64
CA ALA A 90 2.42 16.79 -18.20
C ALA A 90 3.76 16.66 -17.45
N SER A 91 4.32 17.79 -17.02
CA SER A 91 5.47 17.81 -16.11
C SER A 91 5.01 17.68 -14.65
N LEU A 92 5.51 16.59 -14.03
CA LEU A 92 5.94 16.38 -12.65
C LEU A 92 4.93 16.62 -11.52
N PHE A 93 4.55 15.55 -10.80
CA PHE A 93 4.39 15.46 -9.32
C PHE A 93 3.95 14.04 -8.86
N ILE A 94 4.57 12.95 -9.31
CA ILE A 94 4.13 11.62 -8.85
C ILE A 94 4.86 11.27 -7.56
N GLU A 95 4.16 11.17 -6.44
CA GLU A 95 4.76 10.78 -5.16
C GLU A 95 4.52 9.30 -4.91
N TYR A 96 5.54 8.58 -4.47
CA TYR A 96 5.40 7.19 -4.05
C TYR A 96 6.44 6.81 -3.00
N SER A 97 6.08 5.77 -2.27
CA SER A 97 6.97 5.07 -1.35
C SER A 97 7.40 3.74 -1.96
N ILE A 98 8.68 3.40 -1.82
CA ILE A 98 9.24 2.10 -2.16
C ILE A 98 9.46 1.33 -0.87
N TYR A 99 8.79 0.19 -0.74
CA TYR A 99 8.97 -0.75 0.37
C TYR A 99 9.66 -2.01 -0.12
N GLN A 100 10.44 -2.64 0.76
CA GLN A 100 10.82 -4.04 0.61
C GLN A 100 10.25 -4.86 1.76
N VAL A 101 10.14 -6.17 1.54
CA VAL A 101 9.80 -7.13 2.58
C VAL A 101 10.95 -8.11 2.77
N GLN A 102 11.54 -8.13 3.96
CA GLN A 102 12.46 -9.20 4.37
C GLN A 102 11.67 -10.51 4.40
N GLN A 103 12.12 -11.50 3.63
CA GLN A 103 11.50 -12.83 3.56
C GLN A 103 12.06 -13.78 4.62
N PRO A 104 11.33 -14.86 4.94
CA PRO A 104 11.87 -15.95 5.72
C PRO A 104 13.18 -16.46 5.13
N ASP A 105 14.22 -16.52 5.96
CA ASP A 105 15.49 -17.13 5.59
C ASP A 105 15.50 -18.60 6.05
N SER A 106 16.26 -19.45 5.37
CA SER A 106 16.39 -20.85 5.74
C SER A 106 17.08 -20.98 7.10
N ALA A 107 16.37 -21.55 8.08
CA ALA A 107 16.95 -21.83 9.38
C ALA A 107 18.11 -22.83 9.26
N SER A 108 19.24 -22.54 9.92
CA SER A 108 20.39 -23.44 10.04
C SER A 108 20.90 -23.44 11.48
N GLY A 109 21.46 -24.57 11.93
CA GLY A 109 21.95 -24.75 13.30
C GLY A 109 21.72 -26.17 13.81
N THR A 110 22.48 -26.56 14.84
CA THR A 110 22.43 -27.90 15.44
C THR A 110 21.92 -27.92 16.89
N TYR A 111 21.70 -26.75 17.50
CA TYR A 111 21.23 -26.59 18.88
C TYR A 111 20.44 -25.28 19.06
N GLY A 112 19.59 -25.20 20.09
CA GLY A 112 18.84 -23.98 20.46
C GLY A 112 17.36 -23.97 20.06
N ILE A 113 16.75 -22.78 20.08
CA ILE A 113 15.35 -22.56 19.67
C ILE A 113 15.34 -22.30 18.16
N MET A 114 14.58 -23.11 17.43
CA MET A 114 14.39 -22.94 15.98
C MET A 114 13.13 -22.10 15.72
N ILE A 115 13.30 -20.99 14.99
CA ILE A 115 12.20 -20.16 14.50
C ILE A 115 12.07 -20.40 12.99
N GLN A 116 10.99 -21.05 12.57
CA GLN A 116 10.71 -21.35 11.16
C GLN A 116 9.72 -20.36 10.55
N ASN A 117 9.74 -20.24 9.21
CA ASN A 117 8.89 -19.34 8.43
C ASN A 117 8.96 -17.89 8.95
N SER A 118 10.15 -17.46 9.34
CA SER A 118 10.42 -16.12 9.86
C SER A 118 11.68 -15.56 9.24
N VAL A 119 11.75 -14.25 9.10
CA VAL A 119 13.01 -13.54 8.83
C VAL A 119 14.06 -13.91 9.89
N ASP A 120 15.33 -13.89 9.51
CA ASP A 120 16.43 -13.99 10.46
C ASP A 120 16.61 -12.65 11.19
N TRP A 121 15.83 -12.49 12.25
CA TRP A 121 15.85 -11.30 13.11
C TRP A 121 17.24 -11.03 13.72
N MET A 122 18.05 -12.05 13.97
CA MET A 122 19.38 -11.87 14.59
C MET A 122 20.39 -11.27 13.60
N SER A 123 20.19 -11.50 12.30
CA SER A 123 21.05 -10.95 11.23
C SER A 123 20.79 -9.47 10.91
N ILE A 124 19.68 -8.90 11.38
CA ILE A 124 19.29 -7.53 11.03
C ILE A 124 20.09 -6.53 11.87
N ASN A 125 21.08 -5.91 11.23
CA ASN A 125 21.98 -4.95 11.88
C ASN A 125 21.60 -3.48 11.68
N SER A 126 20.50 -3.19 10.99
CA SER A 126 19.98 -1.83 10.78
C SER A 126 18.49 -1.74 11.09
N SER A 127 18.09 -0.76 11.90
CA SER A 127 16.68 -0.50 12.19
C SER A 127 15.89 -0.09 10.96
N SER A 128 16.54 0.46 9.92
CA SER A 128 15.89 0.78 8.63
C SER A 128 15.24 -0.43 7.97
N ARG A 129 15.72 -1.65 8.27
CA ARG A 129 15.20 -2.92 7.75
C ARG A 129 14.13 -3.56 8.62
N LEU A 130 13.77 -2.92 9.72
CA LEU A 130 12.76 -3.40 10.67
C LEU A 130 11.46 -2.61 10.50
N GLY A 131 10.33 -3.31 10.42
CA GLY A 131 9.02 -2.70 10.54
C GLY A 131 7.96 -3.63 11.11
N PHE A 132 7.00 -3.00 11.78
CA PHE A 132 6.03 -3.65 12.66
C PHE A 132 4.67 -2.92 12.58
N VAL A 133 3.63 -3.54 13.13
CA VAL A 133 2.34 -2.90 13.36
C VAL A 133 2.52 -1.81 14.40
N ALA A 134 2.24 -0.58 13.98
CA ALA A 134 2.25 0.61 14.84
C ALA A 134 0.88 0.85 15.49
N TRP A 135 -0.18 0.52 14.75
CA TRP A 135 -1.55 0.68 15.19
C TRP A 135 -2.48 -0.22 14.37
N LYS A 136 -3.52 -0.78 15.00
CA LYS A 136 -4.60 -1.47 14.31
C LYS A 136 -5.93 -1.25 15.02
N GLY A 137 -7.02 -1.27 14.27
CA GLY A 137 -8.36 -1.12 14.81
C GLY A 137 -9.46 -1.25 13.77
N GLU A 138 -10.68 -1.47 14.25
CA GLU A 138 -11.90 -1.30 13.46
C GLU A 138 -12.50 0.07 13.79
N VAL A 139 -12.71 0.88 12.75
CA VAL A 139 -13.14 2.28 12.90
C VAL A 139 -14.41 2.50 12.08
N THR A 140 -15.44 3.04 12.73
CA THR A 140 -16.59 3.61 12.03
C THR A 140 -16.21 5.01 11.52
N ILE A 141 -15.97 5.11 10.21
CA ILE A 141 -15.61 6.37 9.55
C ILE A 141 -16.90 7.02 9.04
N ASN A 142 -17.14 8.28 9.41
CA ASN A 142 -18.23 9.10 8.86
C ASN A 142 -17.68 10.15 7.89
N GLY A 143 -17.57 9.77 6.62
CA GLY A 143 -16.98 10.56 5.55
C GLY A 143 -15.46 10.53 5.60
N LYS A 144 -14.86 11.11 6.64
CA LYS A 144 -13.39 11.22 6.80
C LYS A 144 -12.96 10.81 8.20
N TRP A 145 -11.74 10.29 8.31
CA TRP A 145 -11.11 9.97 9.57
C TRP A 145 -9.61 10.21 9.50
N THR A 146 -9.09 11.03 10.42
CA THR A 146 -7.66 11.29 10.55
C THR A 146 -6.95 10.08 11.15
N LEU A 147 -5.92 9.60 10.46
CA LEU A 147 -5.09 8.50 10.93
C LEU A 147 -4.30 8.94 12.18
N PRO A 148 -4.11 8.06 13.18
CA PRO A 148 -3.26 8.36 14.32
C PRO A 148 -1.83 8.61 13.87
N VAL A 149 -1.15 9.54 14.54
CA VAL A 149 0.29 9.74 14.37
C VAL A 149 1.03 8.62 15.08
N VAL A 150 1.94 7.95 14.37
CA VAL A 150 2.73 6.85 14.90
C VAL A 150 4.22 7.20 14.94
N GLN A 151 5.02 6.39 15.65
CA GLN A 151 6.48 6.51 15.61
C GLN A 151 6.97 6.43 14.15
N ASN A 152 7.99 7.21 13.78
CA ASN A 152 8.49 7.25 12.40
C ASN A 152 7.37 7.38 11.35
N ASP A 153 6.41 8.30 11.59
CA ASP A 153 5.18 8.44 10.81
C ASP A 153 5.41 8.56 9.29
N ASN A 154 6.55 9.14 8.89
CA ASN A 154 6.96 9.26 7.49
C ASN A 154 7.24 7.91 6.79
N THR A 155 7.36 6.81 7.53
CA THR A 155 7.56 5.46 7.01
C THR A 155 6.27 4.64 6.93
N LYS A 156 5.13 5.24 7.31
CA LYS A 156 3.87 4.53 7.46
C LYS A 156 3.34 3.98 6.13
N VAL A 157 2.82 2.77 6.20
CA VAL A 157 1.98 2.16 5.18
C VAL A 157 0.67 1.73 5.82
N VAL A 158 -0.44 2.06 5.16
CA VAL A 158 -1.79 1.86 5.69
C VAL A 158 -2.48 0.77 4.87
N PHE A 159 -2.71 -0.37 5.51
CA PHE A 159 -3.52 -1.45 4.97
C PHE A 159 -4.94 -1.32 5.47
N VAL A 160 -5.90 -1.48 4.57
CA VAL A 160 -7.32 -1.36 4.93
C VAL A 160 -8.15 -2.49 4.36
N ARG A 161 -9.34 -2.64 4.93
CA ARG A 161 -10.44 -3.43 4.40
C ARG A 161 -11.77 -2.85 4.86
N CYS A 162 -12.77 -2.82 3.99
CA CYS A 162 -14.17 -2.67 4.37
C CYS A 162 -14.96 -3.86 3.84
N ASP A 163 -15.84 -4.42 4.66
CA ASP A 163 -16.68 -5.56 4.24
C ASP A 163 -17.97 -5.09 3.50
N ASP A 164 -18.20 -3.77 3.34
CA ASP A 164 -19.26 -3.21 2.49
C ASP A 164 -18.76 -3.00 1.04
N PRO A 165 -19.24 -3.79 0.06
CA PRO A 165 -18.75 -3.73 -1.32
C PRO A 165 -19.11 -2.44 -2.06
N GLY A 166 -20.05 -1.64 -1.54
CA GLY A 166 -20.41 -0.35 -2.11
C GLY A 166 -19.47 0.79 -1.73
N VAL A 167 -18.57 0.58 -0.77
CA VAL A 167 -17.73 1.61 -0.16
C VAL A 167 -16.32 1.59 -0.74
N SER A 168 -15.93 2.71 -1.36
CA SER A 168 -14.55 2.98 -1.74
C SER A 168 -13.81 3.63 -0.58
N ILE A 169 -12.62 3.11 -0.25
CA ILE A 169 -11.71 3.71 0.74
C ILE A 169 -10.53 4.34 0.00
N TYR A 170 -10.26 5.61 0.28
CA TYR A 170 -9.15 6.36 -0.27
C TYR A 170 -8.28 6.93 0.84
N HIS A 171 -6.96 6.94 0.63
CA HIS A 171 -6.01 7.58 1.55
C HIS A 171 -5.56 8.92 0.95
N ALA A 172 -6.03 10.01 1.56
CA ALA A 172 -5.58 11.35 1.23
C ALA A 172 -4.29 11.64 2.00
N VAL A 173 -3.15 11.19 1.46
CA VAL A 173 -1.83 11.23 2.13
C VAL A 173 -1.47 12.64 2.61
N GLN A 174 -1.80 13.68 1.83
CA GLN A 174 -1.54 15.08 2.18
C GLN A 174 -2.21 15.51 3.49
N TYR A 175 -3.39 14.98 3.79
CA TYR A 175 -4.16 15.30 5.00
C TYR A 175 -4.00 14.26 6.10
N ASN A 176 -3.30 13.15 5.82
CA ASN A 176 -3.23 11.98 6.70
C ASN A 176 -4.62 11.43 7.07
N GLU A 177 -5.50 11.33 6.07
CA GLU A 177 -6.91 10.96 6.27
C GLU A 177 -7.32 9.78 5.41
N LEU A 178 -8.14 8.89 5.99
CA LEU A 178 -8.97 7.97 5.23
C LEU A 178 -10.30 8.63 4.90
N THR A 179 -10.71 8.50 3.64
CA THR A 179 -12.02 8.90 3.17
C THR A 179 -12.80 7.68 2.73
N VAL A 180 -14.06 7.60 3.15
CA VAL A 180 -15.00 6.57 2.69
C VAL A 180 -16.06 7.22 1.82
N SER A 181 -16.28 6.67 0.64
CA SER A 181 -17.23 7.20 -0.33
C SER A 181 -18.03 6.09 -0.99
N ARG A 182 -19.23 6.42 -1.47
CA ARG A 182 -20.05 5.52 -2.29
C ARG A 182 -20.65 6.25 -3.48
N ASP A 183 -21.20 5.48 -4.42
CA ASP A 183 -21.91 6.06 -5.56
C ASP A 183 -23.27 6.63 -5.13
N ASN A 184 -23.59 7.85 -5.56
CA ASN A 184 -24.88 8.50 -5.31
C ASN A 184 -26.02 8.01 -6.21
N ARG A 185 -25.84 6.90 -6.94
CA ARG A 185 -26.73 6.34 -7.98
C ARG A 185 -26.81 7.18 -9.26
N LEU A 186 -26.11 8.30 -9.31
CA LEU A 186 -25.95 9.15 -10.48
C LEU A 186 -24.52 9.07 -11.02
N GLY A 187 -23.69 8.15 -10.54
CA GLY A 187 -22.32 8.03 -10.99
C GLY A 187 -21.35 9.04 -10.41
N GLU A 188 -21.66 9.64 -9.26
CA GLU A 188 -20.75 10.53 -8.52
C GLU A 188 -20.42 9.95 -7.14
N PRO A 189 -19.16 10.06 -6.68
CA PRO A 189 -18.82 9.69 -5.31
C PRO A 189 -19.39 10.70 -4.32
N ILE A 190 -19.99 10.20 -3.24
CA ILE A 190 -20.42 10.99 -2.07
C ILE A 190 -19.85 10.38 -0.80
N LEU A 191 -19.56 11.21 0.20
CA LEU A 191 -19.16 10.74 1.52
C LEU A 191 -20.25 9.83 2.13
N THR A 192 -19.82 8.81 2.86
CA THR A 192 -20.71 7.83 3.49
C THR A 192 -20.21 7.47 4.88
N THR A 193 -20.96 6.65 5.61
CA THR A 193 -20.47 5.97 6.82
C THR A 193 -20.10 4.53 6.48
N ALA A 194 -18.99 4.03 7.03
CA ALA A 194 -18.58 2.63 6.87
C ALA A 194 -17.68 2.18 8.04
N ASN A 195 -17.72 0.88 8.34
CA ASN A 195 -16.75 0.25 9.25
C ASN A 195 -15.54 -0.22 8.45
N VAL A 196 -14.35 0.24 8.84
CA VAL A 196 -13.10 -0.04 8.15
C VAL A 196 -12.12 -0.66 9.14
N LYS A 197 -11.59 -1.83 8.78
CA LYS A 197 -10.45 -2.45 9.45
C LYS A 197 -9.19 -1.82 8.91
N VAL A 198 -8.33 -1.36 9.80
CA VAL A 198 -7.11 -0.62 9.44
C VAL A 198 -5.94 -1.20 10.21
N VAL A 199 -4.84 -1.44 9.49
CA VAL A 199 -3.53 -1.79 10.06
C VAL A 199 -2.51 -0.80 9.52
N ILE A 200 -1.85 -0.08 10.42
CA ILE A 200 -0.77 0.85 10.12
C ILE A 200 0.52 0.17 10.52
N MET A 201 1.43 0.04 9.55
CA MET A 201 2.80 -0.42 9.81
C MET A 201 3.78 0.72 9.58
N ASN A 202 4.85 0.74 10.36
CA ASN A 202 5.96 1.68 10.25
C ASN A 202 7.30 0.95 10.33
N SER A 203 8.37 1.60 9.91
CA SER A 203 9.72 1.03 9.90
C SER A 203 10.77 1.99 10.43
N GLY A 204 12.03 1.54 10.53
CA GLY A 204 13.16 2.42 10.85
C GLY A 204 13.43 2.59 12.34
N TYR A 205 13.00 1.66 13.18
CA TYR A 205 13.29 1.68 14.62
C TYR A 205 13.53 0.27 15.15
N TYR A 206 14.28 0.20 16.25
CA TYR A 206 14.38 -1.01 17.05
C TYR A 206 13.18 -1.05 18.00
N PRO A 207 12.41 -2.14 18.06
CA PRO A 207 11.24 -2.18 18.89
C PRO A 207 11.62 -2.23 20.39
N PRO A 208 10.73 -1.76 21.28
CA PRO A 208 11.03 -1.67 22.70
C PRO A 208 11.21 -3.05 23.35
N THR A 209 11.88 -3.07 24.50
CA THR A 209 11.85 -4.25 25.38
C THR A 209 10.43 -4.41 25.92
N PRO A 210 9.88 -5.64 25.98
CA PRO A 210 8.54 -5.89 26.49
C PRO A 210 8.29 -5.26 27.85
N ILE A 211 7.10 -4.69 28.05
CA ILE A 211 6.66 -4.27 29.38
C ILE A 211 6.13 -5.51 30.12
N GLY A 212 6.95 -6.04 31.04
CA GLY A 212 6.61 -7.23 31.80
C GLY A 212 7.24 -8.48 31.18
N TYR A 213 6.40 -9.48 30.86
CA TYR A 213 6.86 -10.74 30.30
C TYR A 213 6.82 -10.70 28.78
N GLY A 214 7.82 -11.28 28.13
CA GLY A 214 7.86 -11.36 26.69
C GLY A 214 9.10 -12.04 26.14
N MET A 215 9.13 -12.15 24.82
CA MET A 215 10.28 -12.65 24.07
C MET A 215 10.96 -11.50 23.34
N VAL A 216 12.28 -11.47 23.39
CA VAL A 216 13.10 -10.53 22.62
C VAL A 216 14.13 -11.31 21.84
N ILE A 217 14.31 -10.94 20.57
CA ILE A 217 15.46 -11.36 19.78
C ILE A 217 16.35 -10.14 19.61
N LYS A 218 17.65 -10.31 19.86
CA LYS A 218 18.64 -9.25 19.73
C LYS A 218 19.63 -9.58 18.62
N ASN A 219 20.11 -8.55 17.93
CA ASN A 219 21.28 -8.70 17.07
C ASN A 219 22.58 -8.69 17.89
N ALA A 220 23.72 -8.93 17.22
CA ALA A 220 25.03 -8.97 17.85
C ALA A 220 25.44 -7.66 18.55
N ALA A 221 24.85 -6.52 18.14
CA ALA A 221 25.07 -5.22 18.78
C ALA A 221 24.19 -5.00 20.02
N GLY A 222 23.36 -5.98 20.42
CA GLY A 222 22.49 -5.92 21.59
C GLY A 222 21.18 -5.17 21.37
N ASN A 223 20.89 -4.72 20.15
CA ASN A 223 19.63 -4.06 19.80
C ASN A 223 18.52 -5.10 19.67
N ASN A 224 17.33 -4.79 20.17
CA ASN A 224 16.14 -5.60 19.94
C ASN A 224 15.80 -5.54 18.46
N THR A 225 15.66 -6.68 17.79
CA THR A 225 15.21 -6.78 16.40
C THR A 225 13.83 -7.40 16.27
N PHE A 226 13.37 -8.08 17.31
CA PHE A 226 12.00 -8.55 17.50
C PHE A 226 11.64 -8.45 18.97
N THR A 227 10.37 -8.16 19.24
CA THR A 227 9.77 -8.21 20.58
C THR A 227 8.36 -8.74 20.47
N SER A 228 7.89 -9.47 21.48
CA SER A 228 6.50 -9.94 21.55
C SER A 228 5.47 -8.80 21.71
N ASP A 229 5.92 -7.59 22.08
CA ASP A 229 5.05 -6.42 22.26
C ASP A 229 4.74 -5.68 20.95
N THR A 230 5.43 -6.02 19.86
CA THR A 230 5.21 -5.42 18.53
C THR A 230 4.89 -6.50 17.52
N GLU A 231 3.67 -6.47 16.99
CA GLU A 231 3.26 -7.46 16.00
C GLU A 231 4.03 -7.25 14.68
N PRO A 232 4.64 -8.29 14.10
CA PRO A 232 5.35 -8.19 12.82
C PRO A 232 4.37 -8.22 11.64
N LEU A 233 4.90 -8.04 10.42
CA LEU A 233 4.13 -8.31 9.20
C LEU A 233 3.95 -9.83 9.03
N VAL A 234 2.70 -10.28 8.95
CA VAL A 234 2.36 -11.64 8.51
C VAL A 234 1.90 -11.59 7.06
N TRP A 235 2.73 -12.13 6.17
CA TRP A 235 2.52 -12.10 4.72
C TRP A 235 2.95 -13.42 4.09
N ASP A 236 2.27 -13.86 3.04
CA ASP A 236 2.45 -15.16 2.41
C ASP A 236 2.98 -15.05 0.97
N GLY A 237 3.52 -13.89 0.61
CA GLY A 237 4.03 -13.62 -0.73
C GLY A 237 2.96 -13.16 -1.74
N ARG A 238 1.68 -13.06 -1.34
CA ARG A 238 0.59 -12.68 -2.25
C ARG A 238 0.60 -11.20 -2.62
N SER A 239 0.35 -10.93 -3.90
CA SER A 239 0.14 -9.59 -4.44
C SER A 239 -1.04 -9.58 -5.40
N VAL A 240 -1.61 -8.41 -5.66
CA VAL A 240 -2.71 -8.22 -6.60
C VAL A 240 -2.41 -7.07 -7.55
N ASN A 241 -2.61 -7.33 -8.85
CA ASN A 241 -2.71 -6.29 -9.86
C ASN A 241 -4.18 -5.97 -10.04
N VAL A 242 -4.64 -4.86 -9.47
CA VAL A 242 -6.04 -4.44 -9.64
C VAL A 242 -6.31 -4.22 -11.13
N GLY A 243 -7.51 -4.57 -11.57
CA GLY A 243 -7.89 -4.54 -12.98
C GLY A 243 -7.72 -3.15 -13.61
N ARG A 244 -7.71 -3.08 -14.94
CA ARG A 244 -7.70 -1.79 -15.64
C ARG A 244 -9.08 -1.19 -15.71
N ASN A 245 -10.14 -2.01 -15.66
CA ASN A 245 -11.51 -1.54 -15.69
C ASN A 245 -12.07 -1.49 -14.26
N PRO A 246 -12.87 -0.47 -13.93
CA PRO A 246 -13.49 -0.34 -12.60
C PRO A 246 -14.43 -1.49 -12.23
N GLU A 247 -14.93 -2.21 -13.24
CA GLU A 247 -15.83 -3.37 -13.09
C GLU A 247 -15.06 -4.69 -12.88
N ASP A 248 -13.73 -4.68 -13.02
CA ASP A 248 -12.90 -5.87 -12.85
C ASP A 248 -12.74 -6.17 -11.35
N LEU A 249 -13.52 -7.12 -10.85
CA LEU A 249 -13.30 -7.73 -9.53
C LEU A 249 -12.13 -8.71 -9.61
N VAL A 250 -10.97 -8.32 -9.07
CA VAL A 250 -9.77 -9.17 -9.08
C VAL A 250 -9.67 -9.92 -7.77
N ASP A 251 -9.79 -11.25 -7.82
CA ASP A 251 -9.57 -12.12 -6.66
C ASP A 251 -8.13 -12.03 -6.16
N THR A 252 -7.96 -11.84 -4.85
CA THR A 252 -6.63 -11.79 -4.22
C THR A 252 -6.16 -13.15 -3.72
N GLY A 253 -7.01 -14.19 -3.78
CA GLY A 253 -6.70 -15.52 -3.23
C GLY A 253 -6.65 -15.57 -1.70
N ILE A 254 -7.16 -14.53 -1.02
CA ILE A 254 -7.32 -14.44 0.43
C ILE A 254 -8.80 -14.17 0.68
N THR A 255 -9.45 -14.83 1.65
CA THR A 255 -10.89 -14.60 1.91
C THR A 255 -11.16 -13.18 2.43
N ARG A 256 -10.24 -12.66 3.25
CA ARG A 256 -10.34 -11.35 3.90
C ARG A 256 -9.09 -10.48 3.63
N PRO A 257 -8.80 -10.10 2.36
CA PRO A 257 -7.65 -9.26 2.03
C PRO A 257 -7.70 -7.88 2.67
N MET A 258 -6.53 -7.40 3.06
CA MET A 258 -6.23 -5.99 3.23
C MET A 258 -5.12 -5.63 2.24
N ILE A 259 -5.23 -4.45 1.62
CA ILE A 259 -4.23 -3.93 0.67
C ILE A 259 -3.76 -2.54 1.11
N PRO A 260 -2.53 -2.13 0.75
CA PRO A 260 -2.09 -0.77 0.98
C PRO A 260 -2.88 0.18 0.07
N LEU A 261 -3.30 1.32 0.61
CA LEU A 261 -4.01 2.32 -0.18
C LEU A 261 -3.04 3.14 -1.03
N ALA A 262 -2.94 2.75 -2.31
CA ALA A 262 -2.16 3.47 -3.33
C ALA A 262 -3.05 4.34 -4.22
N VAL A 263 -2.60 5.55 -4.55
CA VAL A 263 -3.21 6.43 -5.56
C VAL A 263 -2.65 6.07 -6.93
N ASN A 264 -3.33 5.17 -7.64
CA ASN A 264 -2.87 4.62 -8.93
C ASN A 264 -3.95 4.62 -10.02
N ALA A 265 -5.15 5.13 -9.72
CA ALA A 265 -6.24 5.15 -10.69
C ALA A 265 -7.10 6.42 -10.58
N PHE A 266 -7.72 6.74 -11.71
CA PHE A 266 -8.68 7.82 -11.87
C PHE A 266 -9.86 7.33 -12.69
N MET A 267 -11.06 7.82 -12.35
CA MET A 267 -12.27 7.43 -13.02
C MET A 267 -13.19 8.64 -13.18
N ARG A 268 -13.79 8.75 -14.37
CA ARG A 268 -14.78 9.76 -14.70
C ARG A 268 -16.08 9.51 -13.92
N GLY A 269 -16.73 10.57 -13.46
CA GLY A 269 -18.14 10.54 -13.07
C GLY A 269 -19.08 10.35 -14.26
N ASN A 270 -20.38 10.35 -14.01
CA ASN A 270 -21.39 10.23 -15.07
C ASN A 270 -22.05 11.57 -15.41
N SER A 271 -21.91 12.59 -14.57
CA SER A 271 -22.54 13.88 -14.78
C SER A 271 -21.77 14.70 -15.82
N GLU A 272 -22.44 14.99 -16.94
CA GLU A 272 -21.96 15.94 -17.94
C GLU A 272 -22.24 17.37 -17.48
N MET A 273 -21.22 18.20 -17.49
CA MET A 273 -21.30 19.64 -17.27
C MET A 273 -21.34 20.37 -18.62
N ASN A 274 -21.68 21.66 -18.58
CA ASN A 274 -21.80 22.49 -19.78
C ASN A 274 -20.55 22.37 -20.69
N GLY A 275 -20.78 22.17 -21.99
CA GLY A 275 -19.71 22.05 -22.99
C GLY A 275 -19.02 20.68 -23.06
N GLY A 276 -19.66 19.60 -22.59
CA GLY A 276 -19.14 18.22 -22.73
C GLY A 276 -18.03 17.87 -21.73
N VAL A 277 -18.01 18.55 -20.58
CA VAL A 277 -16.97 18.42 -19.56
C VAL A 277 -17.44 17.47 -18.46
N TYR A 278 -16.57 16.59 -17.98
CA TYR A 278 -16.87 15.64 -16.91
C TYR A 278 -15.87 15.77 -15.77
N ASN A 279 -16.29 15.40 -14.56
CA ASN A 279 -15.39 15.25 -13.43
C ASN A 279 -14.64 13.92 -13.53
N TYR A 280 -13.33 13.94 -13.29
CA TYR A 280 -12.50 12.77 -13.00
C TYR A 280 -12.09 12.82 -11.54
N TYR A 281 -12.21 11.68 -10.87
CA TYR A 281 -11.90 11.51 -9.45
C TYR A 281 -10.72 10.57 -9.31
N SER A 282 -9.82 10.84 -8.37
CA SER A 282 -8.93 9.77 -7.87
C SER A 282 -9.76 8.61 -7.34
N CYS A 283 -9.23 7.41 -7.53
CA CYS A 283 -9.86 6.19 -7.05
C CYS A 283 -9.25 5.74 -5.73
N GLY A 284 -10.12 5.28 -4.83
CA GLY A 284 -9.79 4.38 -3.74
C GLY A 284 -10.04 2.93 -4.16
N TYR A 285 -10.21 2.06 -3.17
CA TYR A 285 -10.49 0.64 -3.39
C TYR A 285 -11.79 0.19 -2.71
N ARG A 286 -12.49 -0.71 -3.41
CA ARG A 286 -13.61 -1.49 -2.89
C ARG A 286 -13.18 -2.94 -2.70
N PHE A 287 -13.80 -3.59 -1.73
CA PHE A 287 -13.58 -5.00 -1.44
C PHE A 287 -14.91 -5.73 -1.59
N ASN A 288 -14.91 -6.86 -2.28
CA ASN A 288 -16.07 -7.73 -2.41
C ASN A 288 -15.63 -9.16 -2.12
N GLY A 289 -15.81 -9.59 -0.87
CA GLY A 289 -15.26 -10.87 -0.40
C GLY A 289 -13.74 -10.90 -0.53
N SER A 290 -13.23 -11.85 -1.33
CA SER A 290 -11.81 -12.02 -1.63
C SER A 290 -11.30 -11.12 -2.76
N SER A 291 -12.19 -10.39 -3.44
CA SER A 291 -11.82 -9.57 -4.60
C SER A 291 -11.68 -8.10 -4.24
N VAL A 292 -10.84 -7.41 -5.01
CA VAL A 292 -10.65 -5.96 -4.94
C VAL A 292 -10.85 -5.31 -6.31
N GLN A 293 -11.34 -4.08 -6.30
CA GLN A 293 -11.43 -3.23 -7.50
C GLN A 293 -11.15 -1.77 -7.11
N PHE A 294 -10.71 -0.96 -8.06
CA PHE A 294 -10.61 0.48 -7.82
C PHE A 294 -11.97 1.15 -8.03
N TRP A 295 -12.25 2.22 -7.30
CA TRP A 295 -13.47 3.01 -7.50
C TRP A 295 -13.31 4.46 -7.06
N ARG A 296 -14.06 5.36 -7.71
CA ARG A 296 -14.08 6.80 -7.40
C ARG A 296 -14.18 7.09 -5.90
N ALA A 297 -13.38 8.06 -5.44
CA ALA A 297 -13.45 8.60 -4.10
C ALA A 297 -13.76 10.09 -4.13
N GLU A 298 -14.42 10.60 -3.08
CA GLU A 298 -14.83 12.01 -3.02
C GLU A 298 -13.63 12.94 -2.74
N SER A 299 -12.79 12.59 -1.77
CA SER A 299 -11.70 13.47 -1.27
C SER A 299 -10.36 13.28 -1.99
N GLY A 300 -10.41 12.81 -3.24
CA GLY A 300 -9.26 12.76 -4.13
C GLY A 300 -9.11 14.02 -4.97
N THR A 301 -8.11 14.05 -5.86
CA THR A 301 -8.00 15.10 -6.86
C THR A 301 -9.21 15.02 -7.80
N LYS A 302 -9.96 16.13 -7.89
CA LYS A 302 -11.08 16.29 -8.80
C LYS A 302 -10.66 17.20 -9.95
N ILE A 303 -10.75 16.70 -11.17
CA ILE A 303 -10.37 17.43 -12.38
C ILE A 303 -11.54 17.47 -13.35
N GLN A 304 -11.71 18.59 -14.03
CA GLN A 304 -12.71 18.77 -15.07
C GLN A 304 -12.03 18.72 -16.44
N THR A 305 -12.46 17.81 -17.31
CA THR A 305 -11.89 17.69 -18.66
C THR A 305 -12.97 17.38 -19.69
N LYS A 306 -12.77 17.84 -20.93
CA LYS A 306 -13.66 17.46 -22.04
C LYS A 306 -13.59 15.98 -22.33
N TRP A 307 -14.73 15.45 -22.72
CA TRP A 307 -14.94 14.03 -22.99
C TRP A 307 -14.09 13.50 -24.16
N ASN A 308 -13.50 12.32 -23.95
CA ASN A 308 -13.09 11.40 -25.02
C ASN A 308 -13.89 10.11 -24.86
N THR A 309 -14.57 9.67 -25.91
CA THR A 309 -15.35 8.42 -25.96
C THR A 309 -14.57 7.17 -25.56
N SER A 310 -13.23 7.20 -25.63
CA SER A 310 -12.38 6.02 -25.49
C SER A 310 -11.86 5.78 -24.07
N ASN A 311 -11.74 6.79 -23.19
CA ASN A 311 -11.01 6.66 -21.91
C ASN A 311 -11.81 7.19 -20.70
N ARG A 312 -12.71 6.35 -20.16
CA ARG A 312 -13.47 6.65 -18.93
C ARG A 312 -12.65 6.52 -17.63
N TRP A 313 -11.52 5.85 -17.70
CA TRP A 313 -10.67 5.57 -16.54
C TRP A 313 -9.22 5.45 -16.97
N TYR A 314 -8.34 5.66 -16.00
CA TYR A 314 -6.90 5.43 -16.09
C TYR A 314 -6.50 4.67 -14.83
N SER A 315 -5.76 3.57 -14.97
CA SER A 315 -5.26 2.78 -13.84
C SER A 315 -3.88 2.26 -14.20
N SER A 316 -2.92 2.42 -13.28
CA SER A 316 -1.68 1.65 -13.34
C SER A 316 -1.86 0.34 -12.59
N GLN A 317 -1.59 -0.76 -13.29
CA GLN A 317 -1.63 -2.12 -12.74
C GLN A 317 -0.38 -2.42 -11.93
N MET A 318 -0.13 -1.59 -10.91
CA MET A 318 0.97 -1.81 -9.99
C MET A 318 0.60 -2.93 -9.01
N PRO A 319 1.50 -3.91 -8.81
CA PRO A 319 1.25 -4.98 -7.85
C PRO A 319 1.23 -4.40 -6.43
N LEU A 320 0.10 -4.61 -5.75
CA LEU A 320 -0.08 -4.25 -4.35
C LEU A 320 0.07 -5.49 -3.48
N MET A 321 0.72 -5.34 -2.34
CA MET A 321 0.78 -6.39 -1.32
C MET A 321 -0.63 -6.71 -0.83
N VAL A 322 -0.91 -8.00 -0.62
CA VAL A 322 -2.16 -8.45 0.01
C VAL A 322 -1.82 -9.15 1.32
N ILE A 323 -2.37 -8.66 2.43
CA ILE A 323 -2.28 -9.32 3.74
C ILE A 323 -3.66 -9.85 4.15
N ASN A 324 -3.71 -10.81 5.09
CA ASN A 324 -4.96 -11.34 5.59
C ASN A 324 -5.40 -10.62 6.87
N ALA A 325 -6.61 -10.07 6.87
CA ALA A 325 -7.20 -9.43 8.05
C ALA A 325 -7.27 -10.37 9.26
N ASP A 326 -7.47 -11.68 9.03
CA ASP A 326 -7.62 -12.69 10.10
C ASP A 326 -6.33 -12.96 10.91
N HIS A 327 -5.20 -12.40 10.46
CA HIS A 327 -3.95 -12.41 11.22
C HIS A 327 -3.92 -11.27 12.27
N TYR A 328 -4.75 -10.24 12.11
CA TYR A 328 -4.72 -9.03 12.94
C TYR A 328 -6.02 -8.80 13.73
N PHE A 329 -7.14 -9.40 13.31
CA PHE A 329 -8.48 -9.31 13.89
C PHE A 329 -9.11 -10.71 14.01
#